data_AF-A0A1J5NHZ7-F1
#
_entry.id   AF-A0A1J5NHZ7-F1
#
_cell.length_a   1.000
_cell.length_b   1.000
_cell.length_c   1.000
_cell.angle_alpha   90.00
_cell.angle_beta   90.00
_cell.angle_gamma   90.00
#
_symmetry.space_group_name_H-M   'P 1'
#
loop_
_entity.id
_entity.type
_entity.pdbx_description
1 polymer ?
#
loop_
_entity_poly.entity_id
_entity_poly.type
_entity_poly.pdbx_seq_one_letter_code
_entity_poly.pdbx_strand_id
1 'polypeptide(L)'
;MSIFDTEARPIKKGKANAPVEFGYKVLLQEVEHKIITGYKVLQGNPADDTLLLGAVEDHIKTFNHPPRALAADRGFGGSGNESGCHQLGVKQVSLPRKGKISKARKAYQSQSWFKRLQRWRAGGEATISLLKRKYGLRRSLSRGYEGTTTWVGYGIFAYNLHRLATMV
;
A
#
# COMPACT_ATOMS: atom_id res chain seq x y z
N MET A 1 0.71 -5.64 24.42
CA MET A 1 1.95 -4.90 24.09
C MET A 1 3.02 -5.95 23.78
N SER A 2 3.89 -5.73 22.78
CA SER A 2 4.95 -6.70 22.48
C SER A 2 6.09 -6.56 23.51
N ILE A 3 6.60 -7.70 23.99
CA ILE A 3 7.70 -7.77 24.97
C ILE A 3 9.05 -7.42 24.32
N PHE A 4 9.19 -7.69 23.02
CA PHE A 4 10.44 -7.53 22.27
C PHE A 4 10.59 -6.17 21.58
N ASP A 5 9.46 -5.47 21.40
CA ASP A 5 9.37 -4.14 20.80
C ASP A 5 8.12 -3.47 21.37
N THR A 6 8.32 -2.50 22.25
CA THR A 6 7.26 -1.83 23.03
C THR A 6 6.37 -0.93 22.17
N GLU A 7 6.88 -0.51 21.01
CA GLU A 7 6.20 0.35 20.04
C GLU A 7 5.38 -0.47 19.04
N ALA A 8 5.77 -1.73 18.79
CA ALA A 8 5.03 -2.65 17.93
C ALA A 8 3.59 -2.85 18.43
N ARG A 9 2.64 -2.76 17.50
CA ARG A 9 1.20 -2.86 17.80
C ARG A 9 0.59 -4.15 17.29
N PRO A 10 -0.50 -4.61 17.93
CA PRO A 10 -1.26 -5.75 17.43
C PRO A 10 -1.96 -5.40 16.11
N ILE A 11 -1.73 -6.21 15.08
CA ILE A 11 -2.34 -6.14 13.75
C ILE A 11 -3.24 -7.36 13.59
N LYS A 12 -4.56 -7.14 13.55
CA LYS A 12 -5.53 -8.21 13.27
C LYS A 12 -5.48 -8.58 11.79
N LYS A 13 -5.10 -9.82 11.48
CA LYS A 13 -5.02 -10.32 10.08
C LYS A 13 -6.19 -11.20 9.66
N GLY A 14 -7.18 -11.41 10.52
CA GLY A 14 -8.39 -12.19 10.19
C GLY A 14 -8.11 -13.66 9.85
N LYS A 15 -6.94 -14.21 10.23
CA LYS A 15 -6.58 -15.60 10.02
C LYS A 15 -6.83 -16.42 11.28
N ALA A 16 -7.41 -17.61 11.14
CA ALA A 16 -7.79 -18.49 12.24
C ALA A 16 -6.59 -18.89 13.14
N ASN A 17 -5.42 -19.15 12.55
CA ASN A 17 -4.25 -19.66 13.28
C ASN A 17 -3.31 -18.56 13.83
N ALA A 18 -3.56 -17.29 13.50
CA ALA A 18 -2.79 -16.15 14.01
C ALA A 18 -3.70 -14.91 14.00
N PRO A 19 -4.60 -14.78 14.98
CA PRO A 19 -5.61 -13.72 14.97
C PRO A 19 -4.99 -12.33 15.09
N VAL A 20 -3.81 -12.22 15.72
CA VAL A 20 -3.07 -10.98 15.96
C VAL A 20 -1.57 -11.21 15.77
N GLU A 21 -0.94 -10.44 14.90
CA GLU A 21 0.53 -10.36 14.78
C GLU A 21 1.02 -9.02 15.34
N PHE A 22 2.20 -8.98 15.96
CA PHE A 22 2.81 -7.71 16.38
C PHE A 22 3.77 -7.20 15.30
N GLY A 23 3.71 -5.90 15.01
CA GLY A 23 4.65 -5.26 14.11
C GLY A 23 4.20 -3.88 13.69
N TYR A 24 4.79 -3.40 12.60
CA TYR A 24 4.45 -2.12 11.98
C TYR A 24 3.73 -2.37 10.67
N LYS A 25 2.74 -1.53 10.41
CA LYS A 25 2.04 -1.50 9.13
C LYS A 25 2.92 -0.73 8.14
N VAL A 26 3.10 -1.28 6.95
CA VAL A 26 3.88 -0.65 5.88
C VAL A 26 2.94 -0.34 4.72
N LEU A 27 2.85 0.94 4.37
CA LEU A 27 2.22 1.41 3.14
C LEU A 27 3.27 1.37 2.02
N LEU A 28 2.89 0.85 0.86
CA LEU A 28 3.76 0.79 -0.33
C LEU A 28 3.10 1.51 -1.50
N GLN A 29 3.90 2.24 -2.26
CA GLN A 29 3.54 2.84 -3.53
C GLN A 29 4.31 2.12 -4.63
N GLU A 30 3.58 1.44 -5.49
CA GLU A 30 4.14 0.72 -6.64
C GLU A 30 3.72 1.45 -7.92
N VAL A 31 4.64 1.52 -8.90
CA VAL A 31 4.39 2.04 -10.25
C VAL A 31 4.58 0.94 -11.29
N GLU A 32 4.55 1.29 -12.57
CA GLU A 32 4.81 0.39 -13.67
C GLU A 32 6.09 -0.43 -13.46
N HIS A 33 6.16 -1.61 -14.08
CA HIS A 33 7.27 -2.56 -13.96
C HIS A 33 7.56 -3.10 -12.55
N LYS A 34 6.64 -2.88 -11.60
CA LYS A 34 6.76 -3.34 -10.21
C LYS A 34 7.90 -2.64 -9.47
N ILE A 35 8.14 -1.36 -9.77
CA ILE A 35 9.07 -0.53 -9.00
C ILE A 35 8.33 0.11 -7.84
N ILE A 36 8.93 0.07 -6.65
CA ILE A 36 8.39 0.73 -5.46
C ILE A 36 8.99 2.12 -5.38
N THR A 37 8.15 3.15 -5.48
CA THR A 37 8.62 4.55 -5.54
C THR A 37 8.48 5.28 -4.22
N GLY A 38 7.68 4.74 -3.31
CA GLY A 38 7.52 5.26 -1.96
C GLY A 38 7.06 4.19 -1.00
N TYR A 39 7.40 4.37 0.27
CA TYR A 39 6.90 3.55 1.35
C TYR A 39 6.79 4.36 2.64
N LYS A 40 5.92 3.90 3.55
CA LYS A 40 5.77 4.50 4.87
C LYS A 40 5.59 3.41 5.91
N VAL A 41 6.49 3.36 6.88
CA VAL A 41 6.29 2.55 8.10
C VAL A 41 5.44 3.38 9.05
N LEU A 42 4.30 2.83 9.45
CA LEU A 42 3.30 3.54 10.23
C LEU A 42 3.46 3.20 11.70
N GLN A 43 3.57 4.24 12.53
CA GLN A 43 3.41 4.09 13.97
C GLN A 43 1.93 3.89 14.30
N GLY A 44 1.65 2.98 15.24
CA GLY A 44 0.27 2.65 15.60
C GLY A 44 -0.42 1.72 14.59
N ASN A 45 -1.73 1.88 14.46
CA ASN A 45 -2.54 1.19 13.45
C ASN A 45 -3.59 2.16 12.88
N PRO A 46 -3.16 3.19 12.11
CA PRO A 46 -4.09 4.11 11.48
C PRO A 46 -4.97 3.36 10.48
N ALA A 47 -6.21 3.84 10.34
CA ALA A 47 -7.16 3.32 9.38
C ALA A 47 -6.63 3.55 7.95
N ASP A 48 -6.81 2.56 7.06
CA ASP A 48 -6.30 2.65 5.69
C ASP A 48 -6.88 3.84 4.91
N ASP A 49 -8.11 4.22 5.23
CA ASP A 49 -8.79 5.33 4.56
C ASP A 49 -8.16 6.70 4.84
N THR A 50 -7.33 6.88 5.87
CA THR A 50 -6.65 8.17 6.10
C THR A 50 -5.32 8.30 5.36
N LEU A 51 -4.82 7.21 4.77
CA LEU A 51 -3.45 7.16 4.26
C LEU A 51 -3.33 7.53 2.77
N LEU A 52 -4.43 7.48 2.01
CA LEU A 52 -4.36 7.55 0.56
C LEU A 52 -3.90 8.91 0.04
N LEU A 53 -4.46 9.99 0.57
CA LEU A 53 -4.18 11.34 0.06
C LEU A 53 -2.72 11.73 0.31
N GLY A 54 -2.20 11.44 1.50
CA GLY A 54 -0.78 11.65 1.80
C GLY A 54 0.13 10.84 0.88
N ALA A 55 -0.28 9.63 0.47
CA ALA A 55 0.48 8.86 -0.51
C ALA A 55 0.47 9.51 -1.91
N VAL A 56 -0.65 10.09 -2.34
CA VAL A 56 -0.72 10.83 -3.62
C VAL A 56 0.16 12.09 -3.56
N GLU A 57 0.15 12.81 -2.44
CA GLU A 57 1.03 13.97 -2.23
C GLU A 57 2.51 13.59 -2.29
N ASP A 58 2.90 12.48 -1.62
CA ASP A 58 4.28 11.99 -1.64
C ASP A 58 4.70 11.56 -3.07
N HIS A 59 3.78 10.99 -3.87
CA HIS A 59 4.02 10.73 -5.28
C HIS A 59 4.21 12.03 -6.08
N ILE A 60 3.36 13.04 -5.87
CA ILE A 60 3.49 14.34 -6.54
C ILE A 60 4.83 15.00 -6.21
N LYS A 61 5.28 14.95 -4.95
CA LYS A 61 6.59 15.46 -4.55
C LYS A 61 7.73 14.77 -5.28
N THR A 62 7.59 13.47 -5.56
CA THR A 62 8.63 12.66 -6.20
C THR A 62 8.66 12.84 -7.72
N PHE A 63 7.49 12.88 -8.36
CA PHE A 63 7.37 12.90 -9.83
C PHE A 63 7.02 14.27 -10.41
N ASN A 64 6.77 15.27 -9.55
CA ASN A 64 6.34 16.63 -9.89
C ASN A 64 5.01 16.69 -10.68
N HIS A 65 4.22 15.61 -10.64
CA HIS A 65 2.88 15.53 -11.23
C HIS A 65 2.04 14.46 -10.53
N PRO A 66 0.70 14.53 -10.57
CA PRO A 66 -0.15 13.46 -10.04
C PRO A 66 -0.08 12.20 -10.89
N PRO A 67 -0.38 11.03 -10.32
CA PRO A 67 -0.48 9.81 -11.10
C PRO A 67 -1.67 9.93 -12.06
N ARG A 68 -1.50 9.45 -13.31
CA ARG A 68 -2.59 9.45 -14.29
C ARG A 68 -3.76 8.56 -13.84
N ALA A 69 -3.43 7.44 -13.21
CA ALA A 69 -4.38 6.49 -12.67
C ALA A 69 -3.89 5.97 -11.31
N LEU A 70 -4.82 5.77 -10.39
CA LEU A 70 -4.56 5.24 -9.06
C LEU A 70 -5.49 4.06 -8.79
N ALA A 71 -4.94 3.01 -8.18
CA ALA A 71 -5.71 1.86 -7.73
C ALA A 71 -5.28 1.48 -6.32
N ALA A 72 -6.24 1.36 -5.42
CA ALA A 72 -5.99 0.87 -4.06
C ALA A 72 -7.04 -0.18 -3.67
N ASP A 73 -6.77 -0.88 -2.57
CA ASP A 73 -7.70 -1.88 -2.06
C ASP A 73 -8.95 -1.24 -1.45
N ARG A 74 -9.91 -2.08 -1.08
CA ARG A 74 -11.21 -1.66 -0.52
C ARG A 74 -11.06 -0.94 0.83
N GLY A 75 -9.98 -1.19 1.59
CA GLY A 75 -9.62 -0.50 2.82
C GLY A 75 -9.51 1.01 2.65
N PHE A 76 -9.04 1.46 1.49
CA PHE A 76 -8.90 2.88 1.12
C PHE A 76 -10.18 3.52 0.57
N GLY A 77 -11.28 2.77 0.43
CA GLY A 77 -12.53 3.20 -0.23
C GLY A 77 -13.41 4.20 0.53
N GLY A 78 -12.84 5.06 1.39
CA GLY A 78 -13.57 6.11 2.14
C GLY A 78 -14.18 7.19 1.24
N SER A 79 -15.29 7.82 1.65
CA SER A 79 -16.05 8.82 0.86
C SER A 79 -15.16 9.93 0.31
N GLY A 80 -14.34 10.54 1.17
CA GLY A 80 -13.47 11.67 0.83
C GLY A 80 -12.21 11.33 0.01
N ASN A 81 -11.78 10.08 -0.04
CA ASN A 81 -10.53 9.71 -0.73
C ASN A 81 -10.63 9.83 -2.25
N GLU A 82 -11.76 9.42 -2.82
CA GLU A 82 -11.96 9.50 -4.27
C GLU A 82 -12.03 10.95 -4.73
N SER A 83 -12.80 11.80 -4.03
CA SER A 83 -12.88 13.23 -4.31
C SER A 83 -11.53 13.92 -4.09
N GLY A 84 -10.81 13.60 -3.02
CA GLY A 84 -9.49 14.17 -2.75
C GLY A 84 -8.45 13.79 -3.80
N CYS A 85 -8.46 12.55 -4.29
CA CYS A 85 -7.59 12.15 -5.40
C CYS A 85 -7.88 12.95 -6.67
N HIS A 86 -9.15 13.20 -6.98
CA HIS A 86 -9.52 14.03 -8.13
C HIS A 86 -9.11 15.50 -7.95
N GLN A 87 -9.24 16.06 -6.74
CA GLN A 87 -8.77 17.41 -6.42
C GLN A 87 -7.25 17.54 -6.58
N LEU A 88 -6.49 16.48 -6.24
CA LEU A 88 -5.05 16.39 -6.47
C LEU A 88 -4.67 16.14 -7.94
N GLY A 89 -5.65 16.02 -8.86
CA GLY A 89 -5.42 15.91 -10.29
C GLY A 89 -5.34 14.49 -10.84
N VAL A 90 -5.68 13.47 -10.04
CA VAL A 90 -5.75 12.07 -10.53
C VAL A 90 -6.96 11.89 -11.43
N LYS A 91 -6.74 11.46 -12.67
CA LYS A 91 -7.81 11.33 -13.68
C LYS A 91 -8.65 10.07 -13.48
N GLN A 92 -8.02 8.95 -13.16
CA GLN A 92 -8.69 7.66 -12.98
C GLN A 92 -8.44 7.10 -11.59
N VAL A 93 -9.50 7.03 -10.76
CA VAL A 93 -9.41 6.56 -9.39
C VAL A 93 -10.18 5.25 -9.24
N SER A 94 -9.46 4.16 -9.08
CA SER A 94 -10.00 2.82 -8.89
C SER A 94 -10.03 2.46 -7.40
N LEU A 95 -11.09 2.88 -6.71
CA LEU A 95 -11.33 2.60 -5.29
C LEU A 95 -12.64 1.83 -5.10
N PRO A 96 -12.58 0.52 -4.77
CA PRO A 96 -13.78 -0.24 -4.43
C PRO A 96 -14.41 0.30 -3.14
N ARG A 97 -15.72 0.53 -3.15
CA ARG A 97 -16.45 0.99 -1.95
C ARG A 97 -16.63 -0.14 -0.94
N LYS A 98 -16.64 0.20 0.35
CA LYS A 98 -17.00 -0.69 1.45
C LYS A 98 -18.54 -0.82 1.52
N GLY A 99 -19.03 -1.99 1.94
CA GLY A 99 -20.46 -2.22 2.19
C GLY A 99 -21.35 -2.31 0.94
N LYS A 100 -22.65 -2.06 1.12
CA LYS A 100 -23.67 -2.11 0.06
C LYS A 100 -23.49 -0.94 -0.91
N ILE A 101 -23.29 -1.24 -2.19
CA ILE A 101 -23.08 -0.23 -3.23
C ILE A 101 -24.36 0.03 -4.03
N SER A 102 -24.55 1.28 -4.47
CA SER A 102 -25.67 1.66 -5.35
C SER A 102 -25.52 1.05 -6.76
N LYS A 103 -26.62 0.99 -7.52
CA LYS A 103 -26.59 0.55 -8.93
C LYS A 103 -25.64 1.40 -9.77
N ALA A 104 -25.67 2.73 -9.59
CA ALA A 104 -24.75 3.65 -10.25
C ALA A 104 -23.29 3.34 -9.92
N ARG A 105 -22.98 3.09 -8.63
CA ARG A 105 -21.61 2.75 -8.23
C ARG A 105 -21.17 1.38 -8.77
N LYS A 106 -22.08 0.42 -8.86
CA LYS A 106 -21.80 -0.89 -9.48
C LYS A 106 -21.49 -0.71 -10.97
N ALA A 107 -22.23 0.12 -11.69
CA ALA A 107 -21.97 0.46 -13.09
C ALA A 107 -20.59 1.13 -13.26
N TYR A 108 -20.27 2.11 -12.41
CA TYR A 108 -18.94 2.75 -12.40
C TYR A 108 -17.80 1.74 -12.18
N GLN A 109 -17.88 0.91 -11.13
CA GLN A 109 -16.87 -0.12 -10.86
C GLN A 109 -16.83 -1.23 -11.93
N SER A 110 -17.86 -1.34 -12.77
CA SER A 110 -17.92 -2.33 -13.85
C SER A 110 -17.18 -1.91 -15.13
N GLN A 111 -16.79 -0.63 -15.23
CA GLN A 111 -16.08 -0.07 -16.38
C GLN A 111 -14.76 -0.83 -16.63
N SER A 112 -14.41 -0.97 -17.92
CA SER A 112 -13.25 -1.77 -18.34
C SER A 112 -11.93 -1.25 -17.74
N TRP A 113 -11.72 0.07 -17.74
CA TRP A 113 -10.53 0.70 -17.16
C TRP A 113 -10.43 0.46 -15.65
N PHE A 114 -11.56 0.54 -14.92
CA PHE A 114 -11.60 0.30 -13.47
C PHE A 114 -11.20 -1.15 -13.16
N LYS A 115 -11.76 -2.12 -13.88
CA LYS A 115 -11.41 -3.54 -13.73
C LYS A 115 -9.95 -3.80 -14.06
N ARG A 116 -9.41 -3.17 -15.11
CA ARG A 116 -8.00 -3.31 -15.48
C ARG A 116 -7.07 -2.80 -14.38
N LEU A 117 -7.38 -1.63 -13.81
CA LEU A 117 -6.62 -1.08 -12.68
C LEU A 117 -6.69 -1.97 -11.44
N GLN A 118 -7.85 -2.55 -11.11
CA GLN A 118 -7.96 -3.50 -10.00
C GLN A 118 -7.19 -4.81 -10.23
N ARG A 119 -7.15 -5.31 -11.47
CA ARG A 119 -6.32 -6.48 -11.81
C ARG A 119 -4.84 -6.17 -11.67
N TRP A 120 -4.40 -4.99 -12.14
CA TRP A 120 -3.03 -4.53 -11.96
C TRP A 120 -2.66 -4.40 -10.47
N ARG A 121 -3.54 -3.79 -9.66
CA ARG A 121 -3.40 -3.65 -8.20
C ARG A 121 -3.26 -4.99 -7.50
N ALA A 122 -4.04 -6.00 -7.91
CA ALA A 122 -3.93 -7.35 -7.33
C ALA A 122 -2.51 -7.93 -7.48
N GLY A 123 -1.77 -7.55 -8.53
CA GLY A 123 -0.37 -7.92 -8.68
C GLY A 123 0.55 -7.41 -7.56
N GLY A 124 0.18 -6.35 -6.84
CA GLY A 124 0.93 -5.87 -5.67
C GLY A 124 0.95 -6.87 -4.51
N GLU A 125 -0.02 -7.79 -4.44
CA GLU A 125 -0.02 -8.87 -3.43
C GLU A 125 1.15 -9.84 -3.66
N ALA A 126 1.51 -10.09 -4.92
CA ALA A 126 2.69 -10.85 -5.29
C ALA A 126 3.97 -10.11 -4.87
N THR A 127 4.04 -8.80 -5.07
CA THR A 127 5.15 -7.95 -4.60
C THR A 127 5.31 -8.03 -3.07
N ILE A 128 4.23 -7.85 -2.31
CA ILE A 128 4.24 -7.96 -0.84
C ILE A 128 4.70 -9.36 -0.39
N SER A 129 4.23 -10.42 -1.04
CA SER A 129 4.66 -11.79 -0.75
C SER A 129 6.16 -11.98 -1.02
N LEU A 130 6.65 -11.45 -2.14
CA LEU A 130 8.05 -11.53 -2.51
C LEU A 130 8.95 -10.76 -1.54
N LEU A 131 8.58 -9.52 -1.19
CA LEU A 131 9.27 -8.70 -0.18
C LEU A 131 9.42 -9.44 1.14
N LYS A 132 8.34 -10.09 1.60
CA LYS A 132 8.37 -10.88 2.85
C LYS A 132 9.30 -12.09 2.76
N ARG A 133 9.26 -12.83 1.65
CA ARG A 133 9.98 -14.10 1.51
C ARG A 133 11.47 -13.93 1.16
N LYS A 134 11.82 -12.93 0.35
CA LYS A 134 13.18 -12.77 -0.19
C LYS A 134 13.91 -11.51 0.26
N TYR A 135 13.20 -10.48 0.72
CA TYR A 135 13.80 -9.17 1.02
C TYR A 135 13.64 -8.77 2.50
N GLY A 136 13.45 -9.74 3.40
CA GLY A 136 13.50 -9.52 4.85
C GLY A 136 12.27 -8.84 5.46
N LEU A 137 11.20 -8.55 4.70
CA LEU A 137 10.02 -7.85 5.24
C LEU A 137 9.07 -8.75 6.05
N ARG A 138 9.37 -10.06 6.21
CA ARG A 138 8.59 -10.95 7.08
C ARG A 138 8.83 -10.67 8.56
N ARG A 139 10.06 -10.33 8.93
CA ARG A 139 10.48 -10.05 10.30
C ARG A 139 11.68 -9.12 10.27
N SER A 140 11.57 -7.95 10.88
CA SER A 140 12.71 -7.07 11.13
C SER A 140 13.64 -7.70 12.17
N LEU A 141 14.94 -7.68 11.91
CA LEU A 141 15.96 -8.02 12.93
C LEU A 141 16.33 -6.79 13.76
N SER A 142 16.08 -5.58 13.22
CA SER A 142 16.21 -4.32 13.95
C SER A 142 14.97 -4.07 14.81
N ARG A 143 15.17 -3.45 15.98
CA ARG A 143 14.11 -3.17 16.96
C ARG A 143 13.68 -1.71 16.89
N GLY A 144 12.45 -1.46 17.34
CA GLY A 144 11.88 -0.11 17.42
C GLY A 144 11.49 0.43 16.05
N TYR A 145 10.81 1.58 16.07
CA TYR A 145 10.29 2.20 14.86
C TYR A 145 11.40 2.58 13.86
N GLU A 146 12.45 3.25 14.31
CA GLU A 146 13.55 3.71 13.46
C GLU A 146 14.33 2.53 12.85
N GLY A 147 14.63 1.52 13.69
CA GLY A 147 15.29 0.31 13.24
C GLY A 147 14.47 -0.44 12.20
N THR A 148 13.17 -0.58 12.43
CA THR A 148 12.26 -1.22 11.46
C THR A 148 12.13 -0.40 10.18
N THR A 149 12.07 0.93 10.27
CA THR A 149 11.99 1.83 9.11
C THR A 149 13.22 1.70 8.23
N THR A 150 14.40 1.67 8.84
CA THR A 150 15.68 1.44 8.16
C THR A 150 15.71 0.04 7.50
N TRP A 151 15.28 -1.00 8.23
CA TRP A 151 15.23 -2.37 7.72
C TRP A 151 14.32 -2.51 6.49
N VAL A 152 13.12 -1.94 6.56
CA VAL A 152 12.16 -1.91 5.44
C VAL A 152 12.76 -1.17 4.24
N GLY A 153 13.43 -0.03 4.48
CA GLY A 153 14.10 0.74 3.44
C GLY A 153 15.14 -0.07 2.68
N TYR A 154 16.05 -0.75 3.38
CA TYR A 154 17.05 -1.61 2.73
C TYR A 154 16.42 -2.77 1.96
N GLY A 155 15.37 -3.40 2.49
CA GLY A 155 14.65 -4.47 1.78
C GLY A 155 14.02 -3.99 0.47
N ILE A 156 13.41 -2.80 0.47
CA ILE A 156 12.83 -2.18 -0.73
C ILE A 156 13.91 -1.74 -1.70
N PHE A 157 15.00 -1.15 -1.21
CA PHE A 157 16.14 -0.77 -2.04
C PHE A 157 16.72 -1.97 -2.78
N ALA A 158 17.01 -3.06 -2.07
CA ALA A 158 17.52 -4.30 -2.66
C ALA A 158 16.51 -4.91 -3.67
N TYR A 159 15.22 -4.85 -3.36
CA TYR A 159 14.16 -5.27 -4.29
C TYR A 159 14.19 -4.45 -5.58
N ASN A 160 14.13 -3.13 -5.49
CA ASN A 160 14.15 -2.25 -6.65
C ASN A 160 15.42 -2.42 -7.48
N LEU A 161 16.59 -2.52 -6.83
CA LEU A 161 17.87 -2.74 -7.52
C LEU A 161 17.84 -4.03 -8.35
N HIS A 162 17.41 -5.14 -7.74
CA HIS A 162 17.29 -6.41 -8.46
C HIS A 162 16.25 -6.31 -9.59
N ARG A 163 15.12 -5.65 -9.36
CA ARG A 163 14.10 -5.45 -10.42
C ARG A 163 14.69 -4.71 -11.61
N LEU A 164 15.34 -3.57 -11.38
CA LEU A 164 15.98 -2.77 -12.43
C LEU A 164 17.06 -3.57 -13.18
N ALA A 165 17.88 -4.35 -12.48
CA ALA A 165 18.92 -5.16 -13.10
C ALA A 165 18.37 -6.30 -13.99
N THR A 166 17.16 -6.78 -13.71
CA THR A 166 16.51 -7.87 -14.47
C THR A 166 15.50 -7.37 -15.51
N MET A 167 15.31 -6.06 -15.61
CA MET A 167 14.48 -5.43 -16.65
C MET A 167 15.34 -5.31 -17.90
N VAL A 168 15.35 -6.39 -18.69
CA VAL A 168 15.85 -6.43 -20.07
C VAL A 168 14.64 -6.47 -21.01
#